data_AF-A0A3S0R170-F1
#
_entry.id   AF-A0A3S0R170-F1
#
_cell.length_a   1.000
_cell.length_b   1.000
_cell.length_c   1.000
_cell.angle_alpha   90.00
_cell.angle_beta   90.00
_cell.angle_gamma   90.00
#
_symmetry.space_group_name_H-M   'P 1'
#
loop_
_entity.id
_entity.type
_entity.pdbx_description
1 polymer ?
#
loop_
_entity_poly.entity_id
_entity_poly.type
_entity_poly.pdbx_seq_one_letter_code
_entity_poly.pdbx_strand_id
1 'polypeptide(L)' 'MAGPNGNAASDAEAHRMIDEKMTAALQLQMAMLTGRLGTTPATATKKIIRHYSRTVRANRKRLAG' A
#
# COMPACT_ATOMS: atom_id res chain seq x y z
N MET A 1 21.97 4.90 19.32
CA MET A 1 20.67 4.28 19.64
C MET A 1 19.60 5.33 19.41
N ALA A 2 18.62 5.06 18.55
CA ALA A 2 17.47 5.96 18.40
C ALA A 2 16.77 6.06 19.76
N GLY A 3 16.56 7.27 20.28
CA GLY A 3 15.93 7.48 21.58
C GLY A 3 14.47 7.00 21.61
N PRO A 4 13.75 7.16 22.74
CA PRO A 4 12.36 6.73 22.92
C PRO A 4 11.34 7.37 21.96
N ASN A 5 11.77 8.27 21.07
CA ASN A 5 10.94 8.84 20.00
C ASN A 5 11.13 8.09 18.67
N GLY A 6 12.27 7.43 18.47
CA GLY A 6 12.57 6.69 17.25
C GLY A 6 11.83 5.35 17.15
N ASN A 7 11.59 4.68 18.29
CA ASN A 7 10.75 3.47 18.34
C ASN A 7 9.26 3.82 18.13
N ALA A 8 8.72 4.81 18.82
CA ALA A 8 7.32 5.21 18.72
C ALA A 8 6.95 5.73 17.32
N ALA A 9 7.81 6.54 16.70
CA ALA A 9 7.60 6.97 15.32
C ALA A 9 7.69 5.80 14.32
N SER A 10 8.59 4.84 14.56
CA SER A 10 8.71 3.63 13.73
C SER A 10 7.49 2.73 13.87
N ASP A 11 6.96 2.55 15.08
CA ASP A 11 5.77 1.75 15.36
C ASP A 11 4.52 2.39 14.73
N ALA A 12 4.38 3.71 14.85
CA ALA A 12 3.30 4.46 14.20
C ALA A 12 3.35 4.33 12.66
N GLU A 13 4.54 4.42 12.06
CA GLU A 13 4.70 4.20 10.62
C GLU A 13 4.40 2.74 10.23
N ALA A 14 4.80 1.76 11.04
CA ALA A 14 4.49 0.36 10.79
C ALA A 14 2.97 0.09 10.77
N HIS A 15 2.24 0.63 11.76
CA HIS A 15 0.77 0.56 11.79
C HIS A 15 0.15 1.23 10.57
N ARG A 16 0.63 2.43 10.19
CA ARG A 16 0.17 3.12 8.98
C ARG A 16 0.38 2.28 7.72
N MET A 17 1.54 1.64 7.57
CA MET A 17 1.82 0.78 6.41
C MET A 17 0.87 -0.42 6.33
N ILE A 18 0.48 -0.99 7.49
CA ILE A 18 -0.51 -2.08 7.56
C ILE A 18 -1.88 -1.59 7.13
N ASP A 19 -2.33 -0.44 7.64
CA ASP A 19 -3.63 0.16 7.27
C ASP A 19 -3.71 0.47 5.77
N GLU A 20 -2.63 1.03 5.22
CA GLU A 20 -2.53 1.32 3.79
C GLU A 20 -2.55 0.02 2.95
N LYS A 21 -1.93 -1.07 3.41
CA LYS A 21 -1.99 -2.39 2.76
C LYS A 21 -3.41 -2.96 2.78
N MET A 22 -4.09 -2.91 3.93
CA MET A 22 -5.47 -3.40 4.07
C MET A 22 -6.45 -2.61 3.21
N THR A 23 -6.31 -1.29 3.20
CA THR A 23 -7.10 -0.40 2.35
C THR A 23 -6.91 -0.71 0.87
N ALA A 24 -5.65 -0.88 0.43
CA ALA A 24 -5.34 -1.22 -0.96
C ALA A 24 -5.93 -2.58 -1.36
N ALA A 25 -5.87 -3.57 -0.46
CA ALA A 25 -6.46 -4.89 -0.69
C ALA A 25 -7.99 -4.81 -0.89
N LEU A 26 -8.69 -4.09 0.00
CA LEU A 26 -10.14 -3.87 -0.11
C LEU A 26 -10.52 -3.16 -1.41
N GLN A 27 -9.77 -2.11 -1.79
CA GLN A 27 -10.00 -1.38 -3.02
C GLN A 27 -9.81 -2.26 -4.26
N LEU A 28 -8.80 -3.13 -4.27
CA LEU A 28 -8.57 -4.07 -5.36
C LEU A 28 -9.61 -5.18 -5.42
N GLN A 29 -10.07 -5.69 -4.28
CA GLN A 29 -11.16 -6.66 -4.20
C GLN A 29 -12.46 -6.05 -4.76
N MET A 30 -12.79 -4.82 -4.36
CA MET A 30 -13.93 -4.11 -4.95
C MET A 30 -13.75 -3.89 -6.45
N ALA A 31 -12.56 -3.49 -6.90
CA ALA A 31 -12.29 -3.32 -8.33
C ALA A 31 -12.41 -4.64 -9.12
N MET A 32 -12.12 -5.77 -8.48
CA MET A 32 -12.35 -7.10 -9.06
C MET A 32 -13.84 -7.39 -9.18
N LEU A 33 -14.59 -7.24 -8.08
CA LEU A 33 -16.04 -7.49 -8.03
C LEU A 33 -16.82 -6.63 -9.01
N THR A 34 -16.41 -5.37 -9.21
CA THR A 34 -17.06 -4.44 -10.15
C THR A 34 -16.47 -4.49 -11.56
N GLY A 35 -15.56 -5.42 -11.87
CA GLY A 35 -14.92 -5.54 -13.20
C GLY A 35 -13.97 -4.39 -13.57
N ARG A 36 -13.63 -3.49 -12.65
CA ARG A 36 -12.76 -2.32 -12.89
C ARG A 36 -11.29 -2.69 -13.14
N LEU A 37 -10.88 -3.92 -12.84
CA LEU A 37 -9.56 -4.46 -13.20
C LEU A 37 -9.45 -4.80 -14.70
N GLY A 38 -10.55 -4.82 -15.44
CA GLY A 38 -10.58 -5.17 -16.86
C GLY A 38 -10.82 -6.67 -17.09
N THR A 39 -10.88 -7.05 -18.36
CA THR A 39 -11.34 -8.39 -18.80
C THR A 39 -10.21 -9.37 -19.10
N THR A 40 -8.95 -8.92 -19.05
CA THR A 40 -7.79 -9.77 -19.33
C THR A 40 -6.81 -9.81 -18.15
N PRO A 41 -6.14 -10.95 -17.91
CA PRO A 41 -5.15 -11.07 -16.85
C PRO A 41 -4.04 -10.01 -16.94
N ALA A 42 -3.55 -9.72 -18.15
CA ALA A 42 -2.49 -8.73 -18.36
C ALA A 42 -2.90 -7.32 -17.90
N THR A 43 -4.14 -6.89 -18.21
CA THR A 43 -4.64 -5.57 -17.81
C THR A 43 -4.90 -5.51 -16.30
N ALA A 44 -5.47 -6.58 -15.74
CA ALA A 44 -5.72 -6.70 -14.31
C ALA A 44 -4.42 -6.60 -13.50
N THR A 45 -3.40 -7.38 -13.87
CA THR A 45 -2.08 -7.36 -13.22
C THR A 45 -1.43 -5.98 -13.28
N LYS A 46 -1.44 -5.32 -14.45
CA LYS A 46 -0.92 -3.95 -14.59
C LYS A 46 -1.62 -2.95 -13.65
N LYS A 47 -2.93 -3.06 -13.50
CA LYS A 47 -3.72 -2.19 -12.60
C LYS A 47 -3.42 -2.50 -11.12
N ILE A 48 -3.31 -3.76 -10.74
CA ILE A 48 -2.93 -4.19 -9.38
C ILE A 48 -1.55 -3.64 -9.00
N ILE A 49 -0.55 -3.83 -9.87
CA ILE A 49 0.81 -3.33 -9.63
C ILE A 49 0.82 -1.80 -9.52
N ARG A 50 0.13 -1.10 -10.43
CA ARG A 50 0.02 0.37 -10.38
C ARG A 50 -0.68 0.85 -9.11
N HIS A 51 -1.64 0.10 -8.60
CA HIS A 51 -2.36 0.46 -7.38
C HIS A 51 -1.42 0.40 -6.17
N TYR A 52 -0.75 -0.74 -5.95
CA TYR A 52 0.18 -0.91 -4.84
C TYR A 52 1.42 -0.02 -4.94
N SER A 53 1.93 0.26 -6.15
CA SER A 53 3.16 1.04 -6.32
C SER A 53 3.04 2.48 -5.79
N ARG A 54 1.85 3.06 -5.81
CA ARG A 54 1.58 4.40 -5.22
C ARG A 54 1.83 4.39 -3.72
N THR A 55 1.23 3.43 -3.02
CA THR A 55 1.41 3.25 -1.57
C THR A 55 2.87 2.93 -1.25
N VAL A 56 3.47 1.95 -1.91
CA VAL A 56 4.88 1.57 -1.68
C VAL A 56 5.84 2.75 -1.88
N ARG A 57 5.60 3.60 -2.88
CA ARG A 57 6.42 4.80 -3.08
C ARG A 57 6.30 5.80 -1.93
N ALA A 58 5.09 5.98 -1.39
CA ALA A 58 4.87 6.82 -0.23
C ALA A 58 5.60 6.27 1.00
N ASN A 59 5.49 4.96 1.26
CA ASN A 59 6.17 4.29 2.38
C ASN A 59 7.68 4.45 2.27
N ARG A 60 8.25 4.18 1.09
CA ARG A 60 9.69 4.36 0.85
C ARG A 60 10.15 5.79 1.14
N LYS A 61 9.37 6.80 0.78
CA LYS A 61 9.71 8.20 1.06
C LYS A 61 9.72 8.48 2.57
N ARG A 62 8.78 7.91 3.33
CA ARG A 62 8.67 8.11 4.79
C ARG A 62 9.71 7.32 5.57
N LEU A 63 10.08 6.13 5.10
CA LEU A 63 11.14 5.31 5.71
C LEU A 63 12.56 5.80 5.40
N ALA A 64 12.73 6.58 4.33
CA ALA A 64 14.03 7.15 3.94
C ALA A 64 14.28 8.56 4.53
N GLY A 65 13.30 9.13 5.25
CA GLY A 65 13.42 10.38 6.00
C GLY A 65 13.37 10.11 7.49
#